data_AF-A0A520I599-F1
#
_entry.id   AF-A0A520I599-F1
#
_cell.length_a   1.000
_cell.length_b   1.000
_cell.length_c   1.000
_cell.angle_alpha   90.00
_cell.angle_beta   90.00
_cell.angle_gamma   90.00
#
_symmetry.space_group_name_H-M   'P 1'
#
loop_
_entity.id
_entity.type
_entity.pdbx_description
1 polymer ?
#
loop_
_entity_poly.entity_id
_entity_poly.type
_entity_poly.pdbx_seq_one_letter_code
_entity_poly.pdbx_strand_id
1 'polypeptide(L)'
;MTGMALTRTALRRIVASLIADETNRSRGRMGGNGGFTRIEDPADWADDRALSVGGLPLDSLEIVNAGAALYEMFGLEALETDPRRGAPATVGHWLDDISTVLHRQDPNLTLMTSGSTGRAKPCVHAIADLQAEAAYFATVLPAVRRVVALVPAHHIYGMIWTALLPEALGVPVVAASVLALPRLEAGDLIVAVPDHWGALLRSIRRWPAGICGISAGAELADALAGDLRSAGLDRLCDVYGASETGGIALRDAPDAPYRLLPRWQFATPINGAEAV
;
A
#
# COMPACT_ATOMS: atom_id res chain seq x y z
N MET A 1 16.29 -18.19 6.19
CA MET A 1 15.51 -18.09 4.95
C MET A 1 15.88 -16.77 4.32
N THR A 2 16.52 -16.77 3.16
CA THR A 2 16.77 -15.54 2.39
C THR A 2 15.39 -14.93 2.09
N GLY A 3 15.15 -13.71 2.53
CA GLY A 3 13.91 -12.99 2.17
C GLY A 3 13.74 -13.02 0.66
N MET A 4 12.53 -13.33 0.19
CA MET A 4 12.25 -13.32 -1.25
C MET A 4 12.48 -11.90 -1.77
N ALA A 5 13.27 -11.71 -2.82
CA ALA A 5 13.40 -10.37 -3.40
C ALA A 5 12.05 -9.95 -4.00
N LEU A 6 11.63 -8.68 -3.79
CA LEU A 6 10.40 -8.16 -4.37
C LEU A 6 10.41 -8.34 -5.88
N THR A 7 9.30 -8.82 -6.43
CA THR A 7 9.14 -8.96 -7.86
C THR A 7 9.20 -7.59 -8.54
N ARG A 8 9.67 -7.54 -9.79
CA ARG A 8 9.69 -6.31 -10.59
C ARG A 8 8.30 -5.68 -10.70
N THR A 9 7.24 -6.49 -10.74
CA THR A 9 5.85 -6.03 -10.79
C THR A 9 5.41 -5.36 -9.48
N ALA A 10 5.68 -5.97 -8.33
CA ALA A 10 5.37 -5.35 -7.04
C ALA A 10 6.15 -4.04 -6.85
N LEU A 11 7.45 -4.06 -7.18
CA LEU A 11 8.30 -2.88 -7.09
C LEU A 11 7.80 -1.75 -8.00
N ARG A 12 7.43 -2.08 -9.24
CA ARG A 12 6.83 -1.12 -10.19
C ARG A 12 5.59 -0.47 -9.63
N ARG A 13 4.68 -1.23 -9.02
CA ARG A 13 3.48 -0.67 -8.38
C ARG A 13 3.85 0.33 -7.27
N ILE A 14 4.80 -0.02 -6.39
CA ILE A 14 5.22 0.86 -5.29
C ILE A 14 5.84 2.16 -5.84
N VAL A 15 6.82 2.02 -6.74
CA VAL A 15 7.56 3.14 -7.34
C VAL A 15 6.62 4.08 -8.08
N ALA A 16 5.78 3.55 -8.96
CA ALA A 16 4.90 4.37 -9.77
C ALA A 16 3.75 4.98 -8.93
N SER A 17 3.31 4.31 -7.85
CA SER A 17 2.41 4.91 -6.86
C SER A 17 3.05 6.12 -6.15
N LEU A 18 4.32 6.02 -5.75
CA LEU A 18 5.04 7.12 -5.08
C LEU A 18 5.28 8.31 -6.03
N ILE A 19 5.72 8.03 -7.26
CA ILE A 19 5.92 9.06 -8.30
C ILE A 19 4.61 9.80 -8.57
N ALA A 20 3.50 9.07 -8.69
CA ALA A 20 2.19 9.68 -8.92
C ALA A 20 1.78 10.62 -7.76
N ASP A 21 1.97 10.20 -6.52
CA ASP A 21 1.65 11.03 -5.35
C ASP A 21 2.52 12.29 -5.28
N GLU A 22 3.83 12.15 -5.43
CA GLU A 22 4.75 13.30 -5.36
C GLU A 22 4.48 14.33 -6.48
N THR A 23 4.16 13.84 -7.68
CA THR A 23 3.75 14.69 -8.80
C THR A 23 2.45 15.42 -8.48
N ASN A 24 1.44 14.72 -7.96
CA ASN A 24 0.16 15.32 -7.58
C ASN A 24 0.33 16.36 -6.47
N ARG A 25 1.20 16.10 -5.47
CA ARG A 25 1.55 17.06 -4.41
C ARG A 25 2.20 18.31 -4.99
N SER A 26 3.15 18.15 -5.93
CA SER A 26 3.83 19.26 -6.60
C SER A 26 2.86 20.12 -7.40
N ARG A 27 1.98 19.50 -8.20
CA ARG A 27 0.97 20.18 -9.03
C ARG A 27 -0.14 20.84 -8.21
N GLY A 28 -0.59 20.19 -7.13
CA GLY A 28 -1.60 20.74 -6.22
C GLY A 28 -1.11 21.99 -5.48
N ARG A 29 0.18 22.05 -5.12
CA ARG A 29 0.80 23.24 -4.51
C ARG A 29 0.87 24.44 -5.46
N MET A 30 0.92 24.21 -6.77
CA MET A 30 0.93 25.25 -7.81
C MET A 30 -0.46 25.74 -8.24
N GLY A 31 -1.54 25.30 -7.57
CA GLY A 31 -2.90 25.79 -7.82
C GLY A 31 -3.54 25.27 -9.12
N GLY A 32 -3.00 24.20 -9.72
CA GLY A 32 -3.62 23.53 -10.84
C GLY A 32 -4.91 22.82 -10.41
N ASN A 33 -5.97 22.90 -11.22
CA ASN A 33 -7.14 22.03 -11.06
C ASN A 33 -6.63 20.58 -11.06
N GLY A 34 -6.69 19.92 -9.90
CA GLY A 34 -6.40 18.50 -9.72
C GLY A 34 -7.45 17.66 -10.43
N GLY A 35 -7.48 17.77 -11.77
CA GLY A 35 -8.35 17.01 -12.63
C GLY A 35 -8.09 15.53 -12.40
N PHE A 36 -9.16 14.76 -12.34
CA PHE A 36 -9.12 13.30 -12.37
C PHE A 36 -8.49 12.84 -13.68
N THR A 37 -7.16 12.90 -13.78
CA THR A 37 -6.42 12.18 -14.81
C THR A 37 -6.70 10.71 -14.59
N ARG A 38 -7.04 10.02 -15.67
CA ARG A 38 -7.20 8.57 -15.71
C ARG A 38 -6.03 7.96 -14.94
N ILE A 39 -6.35 7.25 -13.85
CA ILE A 39 -5.37 6.45 -13.12
C ILE A 39 -4.96 5.36 -14.11
N GLU A 40 -3.86 5.59 -14.81
CA GLU A 40 -3.14 4.50 -15.42
C GLU A 40 -2.65 3.60 -14.29
N ASP A 41 -2.88 2.29 -14.36
CA ASP A 41 -2.37 1.40 -13.32
C ASP A 41 -0.85 1.59 -13.31
N PRO A 42 -0.26 2.04 -12.20
CA PRO A 42 1.17 2.24 -12.12
C PRO A 42 1.98 0.96 -12.46
N ALA A 43 1.35 -0.21 -12.32
CA ALA A 43 1.90 -1.50 -12.77
C ALA A 43 2.02 -1.66 -14.31
N ASP A 44 1.30 -0.86 -15.10
CA ASP A 44 1.27 -0.95 -16.57
C ASP A 44 2.41 -0.14 -17.25
N TRP A 45 3.20 0.61 -16.48
CA TRP A 45 4.32 1.37 -17.05
C TRP A 45 5.40 0.41 -17.59
N ALA A 46 5.73 0.51 -18.87
CA ALA A 46 6.83 -0.28 -19.45
C ALA A 46 8.21 0.12 -18.87
N ASP A 47 9.20 -0.76 -19.00
CA ASP A 47 10.57 -0.54 -18.52
C ASP A 47 11.30 0.60 -19.26
N ASP A 48 11.09 0.69 -20.56
CA ASP A 48 11.69 1.69 -21.45
C ASP A 48 10.98 3.06 -21.37
N ARG A 49 9.85 3.13 -20.67
CA ARG A 49 9.07 4.35 -20.50
C ARG A 49 9.84 5.40 -19.71
N ALA A 50 9.86 6.63 -20.23
CA ALA A 50 10.30 7.81 -19.50
C ALA A 50 9.32 8.15 -18.36
N LEU A 51 9.83 8.73 -17.27
CA LEU A 51 9.00 9.11 -16.11
C LEU A 51 7.84 10.03 -16.54
N SER A 52 6.62 9.57 -16.29
CA SER A 52 5.39 10.28 -16.68
C SER A 52 4.22 9.80 -15.83
N VAL A 53 3.30 10.71 -15.48
CA VAL A 53 2.09 10.40 -14.70
C VAL A 53 0.85 10.70 -15.55
N GLY A 54 -0.04 9.72 -15.69
CA GLY A 54 -1.24 9.85 -16.53
C GLY A 54 -0.91 10.18 -18.00
N GLY A 55 0.20 9.64 -18.51
CA GLY A 55 0.71 9.90 -19.86
C GLY A 55 1.42 11.25 -20.05
N LEU A 56 1.49 12.10 -19.02
CA LEU A 56 2.18 13.39 -19.08
C LEU A 56 3.62 13.24 -18.58
N PRO A 57 4.64 13.65 -19.37
CA PRO A 57 6.02 13.71 -18.90
C PRO A 57 6.15 14.57 -17.64
N LEU A 58 7.05 14.16 -16.74
CA LEU A 58 7.41 14.97 -15.58
C LEU A 58 8.31 16.14 -16.01
N ASP A 59 8.13 17.31 -15.39
CA ASP A 59 9.08 18.41 -15.52
C ASP A 59 10.35 18.18 -14.65
N SER A 60 11.35 19.06 -14.78
CA SER A 60 12.61 18.92 -14.05
C SER A 60 12.45 18.94 -12.53
N LEU A 61 11.51 19.73 -11.99
CA LEU A 61 11.28 19.80 -10.54
C LEU A 61 10.51 18.56 -10.06
N GLU A 62 9.54 18.09 -10.84
CA GLU A 62 8.81 16.86 -10.58
C GLU A 62 9.73 15.63 -10.59
N ILE A 63 10.68 15.57 -11.53
CA ILE A 63 11.72 14.52 -11.56
C ILE A 63 12.58 14.57 -10.30
N VAL A 64 13.02 15.75 -9.89
CA VAL A 64 13.85 15.92 -8.68
C VAL A 64 13.08 15.49 -7.42
N ASN A 65 11.84 15.92 -7.27
CA ASN A 65 11.02 15.56 -6.10
C ASN A 65 10.72 14.06 -6.06
N ALA A 66 10.31 13.48 -7.20
CA ALA A 66 10.06 12.04 -7.30
C ALA A 66 11.33 11.21 -7.03
N GLY A 67 12.46 11.66 -7.57
CA GLY A 67 13.76 11.04 -7.31
C GLY A 67 14.15 11.11 -5.84
N ALA A 68 13.99 12.27 -5.18
CA ALA A 68 14.27 12.42 -3.76
C ALA A 68 13.40 11.50 -2.89
N ALA A 69 12.11 11.36 -3.23
CA ALA A 69 11.21 10.45 -2.53
C ALA A 69 11.61 8.98 -2.71
N LEU A 70 12.05 8.58 -3.92
CA LEU A 70 12.56 7.23 -4.17
C LEU A 70 13.87 6.97 -3.40
N TYR A 71 14.76 7.96 -3.34
CA TYR A 71 15.99 7.88 -2.55
C TYR A 71 15.67 7.66 -1.07
N GLU A 72 14.79 8.49 -0.50
CA GLU A 72 14.39 8.39 0.90
C GLU A 72 13.72 7.04 1.22
N MET A 73 12.81 6.58 0.35
CA MET A 73 12.06 5.34 0.58
C MET A 73 12.95 4.09 0.48
N PHE A 74 13.87 4.04 -0.49
CA PHE A 74 14.63 2.83 -0.82
C PHE A 74 16.10 2.86 -0.38
N GLY A 75 16.58 3.94 0.25
CA GLY A 75 17.97 4.05 0.71
C GLY A 75 18.97 4.08 -0.46
N LEU A 76 18.66 4.81 -1.53
CA LEU A 76 19.46 4.81 -2.77
C LEU A 76 20.76 5.60 -2.68
N GLU A 77 21.02 6.33 -1.58
CA GLU A 77 22.32 6.93 -1.27
C GLU A 77 23.44 5.89 -1.33
N ALA A 78 23.10 4.63 -1.06
CA ALA A 78 24.02 3.52 -1.09
C ALA A 78 24.52 3.16 -2.52
N LEU A 79 23.99 3.81 -3.56
CA LEU A 79 24.41 3.72 -4.96
C LEU A 79 25.13 4.99 -5.47
N GLU A 80 25.25 6.06 -4.68
CA GLU A 80 25.82 7.34 -5.13
C GLU A 80 27.30 7.24 -5.55
N THR A 81 28.01 6.26 -5.00
CA THR A 81 29.44 6.06 -5.27
C THR A 81 29.73 5.11 -6.42
N ASP A 82 28.73 4.52 -7.08
CA ASP A 82 28.98 3.65 -8.25
C ASP A 82 29.29 4.49 -9.50
N PRO A 83 30.54 4.51 -9.98
CA PRO A 83 30.93 5.35 -11.12
C PRO A 83 30.33 4.89 -12.46
N ARG A 84 29.70 3.71 -12.50
CA ARG A 84 28.99 3.18 -13.67
C ARG A 84 27.52 3.62 -13.71
N ARG A 85 27.03 4.25 -12.64
CA ARG A 85 25.64 4.67 -12.52
C ARG A 85 25.45 6.06 -13.15
N GLY A 86 24.67 6.09 -14.23
CA GLY A 86 24.14 7.34 -14.80
C GLY A 86 22.88 7.81 -14.09
N ALA A 87 22.41 9.01 -14.41
CA ALA A 87 21.11 9.47 -13.93
C ALA A 87 20.00 8.54 -14.49
N PRO A 88 19.14 7.95 -13.63
CA PRO A 88 18.10 7.04 -14.08
C PRO A 88 17.08 7.75 -14.97
N ALA A 89 17.03 7.35 -16.24
CA ALA A 89 16.25 8.02 -17.29
C ALA A 89 14.87 7.41 -17.55
N THR A 90 14.64 6.16 -17.15
CA THR A 90 13.41 5.41 -17.42
C THR A 90 12.90 4.74 -16.15
N VAL A 91 11.65 4.29 -16.16
CA VAL A 91 11.10 3.53 -15.04
C VAL A 91 11.93 2.27 -14.79
N GLY A 92 12.36 1.57 -15.85
CA GLY A 92 13.22 0.39 -15.74
C GLY A 92 14.54 0.66 -15.01
N HIS A 93 15.22 1.77 -15.33
CA HIS A 93 16.46 2.16 -14.63
C HIS A 93 16.25 2.35 -13.13
N TRP A 94 15.17 3.03 -12.73
CA TRP A 94 14.84 3.19 -11.30
C TRP A 94 14.58 1.84 -10.62
N LEU A 95 13.85 0.94 -11.29
CA LEU A 95 13.57 -0.38 -10.74
C LEU A 95 14.84 -1.23 -10.61
N ASP A 96 15.78 -1.12 -11.54
CA ASP A 96 17.06 -1.85 -11.49
C ASP A 96 17.95 -1.35 -10.35
N ASP A 97 18.03 -0.02 -10.16
CA ASP A 97 18.72 0.60 -9.03
C ASP A 97 18.13 0.14 -7.70
N ILE A 98 16.82 0.28 -7.55
CA ILE A 98 16.14 -0.11 -6.31
C ILE A 98 16.30 -1.61 -6.07
N SER A 99 16.09 -2.44 -7.09
CA SER A 99 16.32 -3.88 -7.02
C SER A 99 17.73 -4.19 -6.50
N THR A 100 18.76 -3.49 -7.01
CA THR A 100 20.15 -3.68 -6.54
C THR A 100 20.31 -3.42 -5.05
N VAL A 101 19.66 -2.37 -4.51
CA VAL A 101 19.68 -2.09 -3.06
C VAL A 101 18.90 -3.15 -2.28
N LEU A 102 17.73 -3.55 -2.78
CA LEU A 102 16.89 -4.55 -2.11
C LEU A 102 17.47 -5.97 -2.11
N HIS A 103 18.46 -6.26 -2.96
CA HIS A 103 19.19 -7.53 -2.95
C HIS A 103 20.35 -7.57 -1.95
N ARG A 104 20.64 -6.47 -1.25
CA ARG A 104 21.64 -6.44 -0.18
C ARG A 104 21.16 -7.22 1.05
N GLN A 105 22.06 -7.49 1.98
CA GLN A 105 21.68 -8.09 3.26
C GLN A 105 20.84 -7.11 4.09
N ASP A 106 19.76 -7.62 4.67
CA ASP A 106 18.84 -6.89 5.55
C ASP A 106 18.36 -5.53 5.00
N PRO A 107 17.72 -5.53 3.81
CA PRO A 107 17.26 -4.30 3.19
C PRO A 107 16.09 -3.70 3.97
N ASN A 108 16.05 -2.38 4.03
CA ASN A 108 15.01 -1.60 4.69
C ASN A 108 14.23 -0.75 3.70
N LEU A 109 13.02 -0.38 4.08
CA LEU A 109 12.19 0.64 3.43
C LEU A 109 11.85 1.74 4.43
N THR A 110 11.87 2.99 3.97
CA THR A 110 11.38 4.12 4.73
C THR A 110 9.99 4.51 4.23
N LEU A 111 9.02 4.49 5.12
CA LEU A 111 7.65 4.92 4.85
C LEU A 111 7.32 6.19 5.61
N MET A 112 6.58 7.09 4.97
CA MET A 112 6.22 8.35 5.56
C MET A 112 4.85 8.23 6.24
N THR A 113 4.74 8.70 7.49
CA THR A 113 3.45 8.83 8.18
C THR A 113 2.51 9.75 7.41
N SER A 114 1.21 9.50 7.45
CA SER A 114 0.17 10.30 6.75
C SER A 114 0.04 11.76 7.23
N GLY A 115 0.73 12.17 8.30
CA GLY A 115 0.92 13.57 8.69
C GLY A 115 -0.35 14.34 9.05
N SER A 116 -1.13 13.87 10.03
CA SER A 116 -2.31 14.61 10.53
C SER A 116 -1.97 15.78 11.48
N THR A 117 -0.74 15.84 12.02
CA THR A 117 -0.32 16.82 13.05
C THR A 117 0.95 17.61 12.69
N GLY A 118 1.40 17.59 11.42
CA GLY A 118 2.62 18.27 10.99
C GLY A 118 3.37 17.55 9.87
N ARG A 119 4.68 17.82 9.75
CA ARG A 119 5.54 17.20 8.72
C ARG A 119 5.58 15.68 8.90
N ALA A 120 5.36 14.95 7.81
CA ALA A 120 5.44 13.49 7.79
C ALA A 120 6.78 13.00 8.36
N LYS A 121 6.73 11.96 9.21
CA LYS A 121 7.91 11.35 9.83
C LYS A 121 8.30 10.07 9.08
N PRO A 122 9.60 9.80 8.94
CA PRO A 122 10.08 8.54 8.38
C PRO A 122 9.90 7.40 9.39
N CYS A 123 9.41 6.27 8.90
CA CYS A 123 9.29 5.00 9.61
C CYS A 123 10.08 3.95 8.84
N VAL A 124 11.17 3.46 9.42
CA VAL A 124 12.04 2.45 8.78
C VAL A 124 11.53 1.06 9.11
N HIS A 125 11.37 0.22 8.09
CA HIS A 125 10.90 -1.16 8.19
C HIS A 125 11.88 -2.10 7.52
N ALA A 126 12.23 -3.21 8.18
CA ALA A 126 12.90 -4.32 7.51
C ALA A 126 11.93 -4.95 6.50
N ILE A 127 12.38 -5.16 5.26
CA ILE A 127 11.52 -5.75 4.22
C ILE A 127 11.08 -7.15 4.63
N ALA A 128 11.96 -7.92 5.28
CA ALA A 128 11.65 -9.26 5.76
C ALA A 128 10.46 -9.27 6.74
N ASP A 129 10.33 -8.25 7.59
CA ASP A 129 9.22 -8.15 8.55
C ASP A 129 7.89 -7.85 7.84
N LEU A 130 7.91 -6.97 6.83
CA LEU A 130 6.74 -6.66 6.02
C LEU A 130 6.30 -7.87 5.17
N GLN A 131 7.25 -8.64 4.66
CA GLN A 131 6.99 -9.86 3.91
C GLN A 131 6.43 -10.98 4.81
N ALA A 132 6.98 -11.15 6.01
CA ALA A 132 6.47 -12.10 6.99
C ALA A 132 5.03 -11.75 7.41
N GLU A 133 4.72 -10.46 7.54
CA GLU A 133 3.38 -9.97 7.79
C GLU A 133 2.41 -10.29 6.64
N ALA A 134 2.81 -9.99 5.39
CA ALA A 134 2.01 -10.32 4.22
C ALA A 134 1.79 -11.85 4.06
N ALA A 135 2.83 -12.65 4.33
CA ALA A 135 2.73 -14.10 4.32
C ALA A 135 1.77 -14.62 5.39
N TYR A 136 1.77 -14.03 6.60
CA TYR A 136 0.77 -14.35 7.61
C TYR A 136 -0.64 -14.02 7.12
N PHE A 137 -0.87 -12.84 6.54
CA PHE A 137 -2.18 -12.47 6.02
C PHE A 137 -2.69 -13.43 4.93
N ALA A 138 -1.80 -13.92 4.07
CA ALA A 138 -2.12 -14.94 3.08
C ALA A 138 -2.69 -16.24 3.68
N THR A 139 -2.36 -16.55 4.95
CA THR A 139 -2.87 -17.76 5.64
C THR A 139 -4.23 -17.59 6.31
N VAL A 140 -4.64 -16.36 6.62
CA VAL A 140 -5.89 -16.08 7.38
C VAL A 140 -7.02 -15.53 6.50
N LEU A 141 -6.69 -15.13 5.28
CA LEU A 141 -7.66 -14.69 4.28
C LEU A 141 -8.32 -15.90 3.57
N PRO A 142 -9.54 -15.71 3.03
CA PRO A 142 -10.13 -16.71 2.15
C PRO A 142 -9.35 -16.79 0.83
N ALA A 143 -9.76 -17.68 -0.07
CA ALA A 143 -9.16 -17.81 -1.40
C ALA A 143 -9.34 -16.51 -2.22
N VAL A 144 -8.31 -15.67 -2.22
CA VAL A 144 -8.23 -14.46 -3.04
C VAL A 144 -7.77 -14.85 -4.45
N ARG A 145 -8.44 -14.31 -5.46
CA ARG A 145 -8.09 -14.49 -6.88
C ARG A 145 -7.50 -13.23 -7.50
N ARG A 146 -7.82 -12.06 -6.93
CA ARG A 146 -7.39 -10.75 -7.39
C ARG A 146 -7.54 -9.73 -6.27
N VAL A 147 -6.61 -8.78 -6.19
CA VAL A 147 -6.74 -7.62 -5.30
C VAL A 147 -7.23 -6.40 -6.09
N VAL A 148 -8.23 -5.70 -5.56
CA VAL A 148 -8.72 -4.42 -6.10
C VAL A 148 -8.23 -3.31 -5.17
N ALA A 149 -7.23 -2.57 -5.63
CA ALA A 149 -6.48 -1.60 -4.82
C ALA A 149 -7.09 -0.20 -4.96
N LEU A 150 -7.72 0.30 -3.89
CA LEU A 150 -8.21 1.68 -3.79
C LEU A 150 -7.30 2.56 -2.94
N VAL A 151 -6.17 2.03 -2.49
CA VAL A 151 -5.20 2.72 -1.64
C VAL A 151 -3.83 2.73 -2.32
N PRO A 152 -3.05 3.82 -2.14
CA PRO A 152 -1.71 3.95 -2.70
C PRO A 152 -0.72 2.94 -2.11
N ALA A 153 0.07 2.29 -2.97
CA ALA A 153 0.99 1.21 -2.60
C ALA A 153 2.26 1.67 -1.87
N HIS A 154 2.54 2.98 -1.81
CA HIS A 154 3.72 3.54 -1.15
C HIS A 154 3.48 3.94 0.32
N HIS A 155 2.28 3.68 0.86
CA HIS A 155 2.00 3.78 2.30
C HIS A 155 1.96 2.40 2.93
N ILE A 156 2.20 2.29 4.24
CA ILE A 156 2.31 1.00 4.95
C ILE A 156 1.22 -0.01 4.60
N TYR A 157 -0.05 0.38 4.65
CA TYR A 157 -1.15 -0.54 4.40
C TYR A 157 -1.29 -0.84 2.91
N GLY A 158 -1.16 0.15 2.04
CA GLY A 158 -1.19 -0.13 0.60
C GLY A 158 -0.02 -1.01 0.17
N MET A 159 1.16 -0.84 0.73
CA MET A 159 2.32 -1.69 0.46
C MET A 159 2.04 -3.13 0.86
N ILE A 160 1.62 -3.36 2.11
CA ILE A 160 1.32 -4.71 2.61
C ILE A 160 0.21 -5.36 1.77
N TRP A 161 -0.92 -4.67 1.59
CA TRP A 161 -2.13 -5.29 1.05
C TRP A 161 -2.23 -5.28 -0.48
N THR A 162 -1.52 -4.38 -1.18
CA THR A 162 -1.62 -4.20 -2.65
C THR A 162 -0.33 -4.49 -3.41
N ALA A 163 0.80 -4.66 -2.72
CA ALA A 163 2.06 -5.08 -3.32
C ALA A 163 2.56 -6.42 -2.74
N LEU A 164 2.73 -6.51 -1.42
CA LEU A 164 3.36 -7.69 -0.78
C LEU A 164 2.43 -8.89 -0.67
N LEU A 165 1.20 -8.70 -0.22
CA LEU A 165 0.21 -9.78 -0.10
C LEU A 165 -0.11 -10.41 -1.47
N PRO A 166 -0.40 -9.64 -2.54
CA PRO A 166 -0.62 -10.22 -3.87
C PRO A 166 0.58 -11.02 -4.39
N GLU A 167 1.79 -10.56 -4.09
CA GLU A 167 3.03 -11.29 -4.42
C GLU A 167 3.10 -12.62 -3.66
N ALA A 168 2.83 -12.62 -2.36
CA ALA A 168 2.80 -13.84 -1.54
C ALA A 168 1.72 -14.83 -1.99
N LEU A 169 0.59 -14.33 -2.52
CA LEU A 169 -0.52 -15.13 -3.02
C LEU A 169 -0.37 -15.53 -4.50
N GLY A 170 0.53 -14.89 -5.25
CA GLY A 170 0.64 -15.07 -6.71
C GLY A 170 -0.59 -14.59 -7.49
N VAL A 171 -1.27 -13.54 -7.02
CA VAL A 171 -2.53 -13.04 -7.63
C VAL A 171 -2.36 -11.68 -8.29
N PRO A 172 -3.11 -11.40 -9.38
CA PRO A 172 -3.11 -10.08 -10.00
C PRO A 172 -3.72 -9.03 -9.07
N VAL A 173 -3.42 -7.77 -9.40
CA VAL A 173 -3.95 -6.61 -8.70
C VAL A 173 -4.42 -5.60 -9.73
N VAL A 174 -5.58 -5.00 -9.50
CA VAL A 174 -6.15 -3.95 -10.33
C VAL A 174 -6.23 -2.67 -9.52
N ALA A 175 -5.52 -1.63 -9.95
CA ALA A 175 -5.72 -0.29 -9.41
C ALA A 175 -7.12 0.22 -9.75
N ALA A 176 -7.81 0.77 -8.77
CA ALA A 176 -9.16 1.31 -8.94
C ALA A 176 -9.36 2.57 -8.09
N SER A 177 -10.47 3.27 -8.35
CA SER A 177 -10.97 4.30 -7.44
C SER A 177 -12.42 4.01 -7.09
N VAL A 178 -12.92 4.67 -6.05
CA VAL A 178 -14.35 4.60 -5.67
C VAL A 178 -15.28 4.93 -6.86
N LEU A 179 -14.84 5.80 -7.77
CA LEU A 179 -15.62 6.23 -8.93
C LEU A 179 -15.45 5.33 -10.16
N ALA A 180 -14.44 4.46 -10.16
CA ALA A 180 -14.07 3.62 -11.30
C ALA A 180 -13.60 2.24 -10.81
N LEU A 181 -14.56 1.45 -10.32
CA LEU A 181 -14.30 0.05 -9.98
C LEU A 181 -14.31 -0.83 -11.24
N PRO A 182 -13.49 -1.89 -11.27
CA PRO A 182 -13.64 -2.94 -12.28
C PRO A 182 -14.96 -3.70 -12.06
N ARG A 183 -15.32 -4.55 -13.02
CA ARG A 183 -16.34 -5.58 -12.76
C ARG A 183 -15.86 -6.48 -11.62
N LEU A 184 -16.65 -6.50 -10.54
CA LEU A 184 -16.36 -7.31 -9.37
C LEU A 184 -16.73 -8.77 -9.60
N GLU A 185 -15.86 -9.68 -9.15
CA GLU A 185 -15.96 -11.12 -9.34
C GLU A 185 -15.63 -11.85 -8.03
N ALA A 186 -16.21 -13.04 -7.85
CA ALA A 186 -15.97 -13.85 -6.65
C ALA A 186 -14.47 -14.12 -6.46
N GLY A 187 -13.97 -13.90 -5.24
CA GLY A 187 -12.55 -13.97 -4.92
C GLY A 187 -11.80 -12.63 -5.06
N ASP A 188 -12.48 -11.54 -5.40
CA ASP A 188 -11.91 -10.21 -5.27
C ASP A 188 -11.73 -9.82 -3.80
N LEU A 189 -10.54 -9.32 -3.48
CA LEU A 189 -10.24 -8.65 -2.22
C LEU A 189 -10.09 -7.15 -2.48
N ILE A 190 -11.06 -6.36 -2.01
CA ILE A 190 -11.02 -4.89 -2.12
C ILE A 190 -10.25 -4.32 -0.92
N VAL A 191 -9.25 -3.48 -1.18
CA VAL A 191 -8.45 -2.84 -0.13
C VAL A 191 -8.76 -1.35 -0.13
N ALA A 192 -9.37 -0.86 0.94
CA ALA A 192 -9.84 0.52 1.03
C ALA A 192 -9.74 1.08 2.46
N VAL A 193 -9.85 2.40 2.60
CA VAL A 193 -10.00 3.08 3.90
C VAL A 193 -11.48 3.24 4.26
N PRO A 194 -11.85 3.47 5.54
CA PRO A 194 -13.26 3.65 5.94
C PRO A 194 -14.06 4.64 5.10
N ASP A 195 -13.48 5.79 4.72
CA ASP A 195 -14.16 6.77 3.88
C ASP A 195 -14.51 6.24 2.47
N HIS A 196 -13.62 5.43 1.89
CA HIS A 196 -13.87 4.76 0.62
C HIS A 196 -14.99 3.74 0.78
N TRP A 197 -15.01 2.97 1.87
CA TRP A 197 -16.07 2.02 2.17
C TRP A 197 -17.44 2.70 2.31
N GLY A 198 -17.51 3.84 3.01
CA GLY A 198 -18.72 4.65 3.10
C GLY A 198 -19.20 5.17 1.74
N ALA A 199 -18.29 5.60 0.89
CA ALA A 199 -18.63 6.03 -0.46
C ALA A 199 -19.08 4.86 -1.36
N LEU A 200 -18.46 3.69 -1.23
CA LEU A 200 -18.85 2.47 -1.96
C LEU A 200 -20.22 1.95 -1.52
N LEU A 201 -20.56 2.00 -0.24
CA LEU A 201 -21.89 1.64 0.26
C LEU A 201 -22.98 2.50 -0.39
N ARG A 202 -22.69 3.77 -0.68
CA ARG A 202 -23.62 4.68 -1.36
C ARG A 202 -23.80 4.37 -2.85
N SER A 203 -22.79 3.79 -3.51
CA SER A 203 -22.81 3.52 -4.96
C SER A 203 -23.21 2.08 -5.29
N ILE A 204 -22.85 1.11 -4.46
CA ILE A 204 -23.13 -0.31 -4.66
C ILE A 204 -24.35 -0.72 -3.86
N ARG A 205 -25.46 -1.01 -4.55
CA ARG A 205 -26.72 -1.42 -3.92
C ARG A 205 -26.68 -2.84 -3.36
N ARG A 206 -25.96 -3.74 -4.03
CA ARG A 206 -25.79 -5.13 -3.62
C ARG A 206 -24.45 -5.65 -4.12
N TRP A 207 -23.67 -6.22 -3.22
CA TRP A 207 -22.40 -6.83 -3.57
C TRP A 207 -22.62 -8.19 -4.25
N PRO A 208 -21.81 -8.54 -5.26
CA PRO A 208 -21.71 -9.92 -5.72
C PRO A 208 -21.28 -10.84 -4.57
N ALA A 209 -21.62 -12.13 -4.66
CA ALA A 209 -21.11 -13.12 -3.72
C ALA A 209 -19.59 -13.30 -3.89
N GLY A 210 -18.89 -13.64 -2.81
CA GLY A 210 -17.47 -13.91 -2.80
C GLY A 210 -16.57 -12.67 -2.75
N ILE A 211 -17.11 -11.46 -2.52
CA ILE A 211 -16.30 -10.25 -2.40
C ILE A 211 -15.87 -10.05 -0.94
N CYS A 212 -14.56 -9.95 -0.72
CA CYS A 212 -14.00 -9.65 0.58
C CYS A 212 -13.42 -8.23 0.61
N GLY A 213 -13.37 -7.63 1.79
CA GLY A 213 -12.84 -6.30 2.02
C GLY A 213 -11.76 -6.27 3.09
N ILE A 214 -10.78 -5.39 2.90
CA ILE A 214 -9.86 -4.92 3.94
C ILE A 214 -10.15 -3.44 4.20
N SER A 215 -10.36 -3.10 5.46
CA SER A 215 -10.35 -1.73 5.97
C SER A 215 -9.10 -1.52 6.81
N ALA A 216 -8.37 -0.45 6.55
CA ALA A 216 -7.19 -0.07 7.32
C ALA A 216 -6.96 1.45 7.24
N GLY A 217 -6.10 1.97 8.11
CA GLY A 217 -5.62 3.36 8.03
C GLY A 217 -6.47 4.40 8.77
N ALA A 218 -7.68 4.04 9.20
CA ALA A 218 -8.51 4.85 10.09
C ALA A 218 -9.53 3.95 10.82
N GLU A 219 -10.23 4.52 11.80
CA GLU A 219 -11.28 3.81 12.55
C GLU A 219 -12.44 3.42 11.63
N LEU A 220 -12.79 2.12 11.63
CA LEU A 220 -13.98 1.60 10.97
C LEU A 220 -15.14 1.52 11.95
N ALA A 221 -16.17 2.34 11.74
CA ALA A 221 -17.39 2.27 12.54
C ALA A 221 -18.13 0.95 12.30
N ASP A 222 -18.54 0.28 13.38
CA ASP A 222 -19.26 -1.00 13.32
C ASP A 222 -20.58 -0.90 12.55
N ALA A 223 -21.27 0.24 12.61
CA ALA A 223 -22.47 0.50 11.82
C ALA A 223 -22.19 0.43 10.30
N LEU A 224 -21.09 1.05 9.84
CA LEU A 224 -20.69 1.01 8.43
C LEU A 224 -20.35 -0.43 8.00
N ALA A 225 -19.61 -1.17 8.83
CA ALA A 225 -19.31 -2.57 8.57
C ALA A 225 -20.59 -3.42 8.51
N GLY A 226 -21.52 -3.23 9.44
CA GLY A 226 -22.82 -3.91 9.46
C GLY A 226 -23.67 -3.64 8.22
N ASP A 227 -23.71 -2.38 7.76
CA ASP A 227 -24.43 -2.01 6.55
C ASP A 227 -23.82 -2.64 5.29
N LEU A 228 -22.48 -2.68 5.18
CA LEU A 228 -21.77 -3.35 4.09
C LEU A 228 -22.06 -4.85 4.05
N ARG A 229 -22.04 -5.51 5.21
CA ARG A 229 -22.38 -6.93 5.35
C ARG A 229 -23.83 -7.19 4.96
N SER A 230 -24.75 -6.32 5.40
CA SER A 230 -26.17 -6.40 5.05
C SER A 230 -26.43 -6.17 3.55
N ALA A 231 -25.61 -5.35 2.88
CA ALA A 231 -25.62 -5.17 1.44
C ALA A 231 -25.01 -6.37 0.66
N GLY A 232 -24.48 -7.38 1.35
CA GLY A 232 -24.00 -8.64 0.76
C GLY A 232 -22.48 -8.76 0.60
N LEU A 233 -21.67 -7.86 1.18
CA LEU A 233 -20.21 -8.04 1.19
C LEU A 233 -19.88 -9.27 2.05
N ASP A 234 -19.14 -10.26 1.55
CA ASP A 234 -19.00 -11.58 2.19
C ASP A 234 -18.11 -11.59 3.43
N ARG A 235 -17.11 -10.71 3.50
CA ARG A 235 -16.23 -10.54 4.65
C ARG A 235 -15.64 -9.14 4.62
N LEU A 236 -15.51 -8.51 5.78
CA LEU A 236 -14.77 -7.26 5.95
C LEU A 236 -13.80 -7.40 7.11
N CYS A 237 -12.51 -7.43 6.79
CA CYS A 237 -11.46 -7.44 7.81
C CYS A 237 -11.08 -6.00 8.13
N ASP A 238 -11.07 -5.67 9.42
CA ASP A 238 -10.60 -4.39 9.93
C ASP A 238 -9.22 -4.60 10.56
N VAL A 239 -8.25 -3.79 10.12
CA VAL A 239 -6.83 -3.93 10.49
C VAL A 239 -6.42 -2.75 11.36
N TYR A 240 -6.03 -3.07 12.58
CA TYR A 240 -5.52 -2.09 13.53
C TYR A 240 -3.99 -2.03 13.47
N GLY A 241 -3.45 -0.82 13.48
CA GLY A 241 -2.02 -0.57 13.37
C GLY A 241 -1.70 0.86 12.90
N ALA A 242 -0.44 1.13 12.57
CA ALA A 242 0.04 2.45 12.18
C ALA A 242 1.20 2.39 11.17
N SER A 243 1.67 3.55 10.70
CA SER A 243 2.85 3.65 9.82
C SER A 243 4.11 3.12 10.50
N GLU A 244 4.22 3.30 11.81
CA GLU A 244 5.34 2.89 12.64
C GLU A 244 5.37 1.37 12.88
N THR A 245 4.20 0.71 12.90
CA THR A 245 4.07 -0.66 13.41
C THR A 245 3.58 -1.66 12.37
N GLY A 246 3.15 -1.21 11.18
CA GLY A 246 2.36 -2.07 10.30
C GLY A 246 1.06 -2.50 10.97
N GLY A 247 0.58 -3.70 10.67
CA GLY A 247 -0.53 -4.33 11.37
C GLY A 247 -0.13 -4.80 12.78
N ILE A 248 -0.97 -4.48 13.75
CA ILE A 248 -0.91 -4.94 15.14
C ILE A 248 -1.95 -6.03 15.39
N ALA A 249 -3.17 -5.81 14.95
CA ALA A 249 -4.28 -6.74 15.13
C ALA A 249 -5.23 -6.74 13.92
N LEU A 250 -6.00 -7.81 13.79
CA LEU A 250 -7.06 -7.94 12.78
C LEU A 250 -8.37 -8.41 13.44
N ARG A 251 -9.51 -7.96 12.93
CA ARG A 251 -10.83 -8.49 13.28
C ARG A 251 -11.69 -8.69 12.04
N ASP A 252 -12.65 -9.60 12.15
CA ASP A 252 -13.76 -9.66 11.21
C ASP A 252 -14.87 -8.72 11.70
N ALA A 253 -15.02 -7.58 11.03
CA ALA A 253 -16.00 -6.56 11.40
C ALA A 253 -17.44 -7.00 11.03
N PRO A 254 -18.47 -6.54 11.76
CA PRO A 254 -18.39 -5.62 12.91
C PRO A 254 -18.07 -6.30 14.25
N ASP A 255 -18.57 -7.52 14.49
CA ASP A 255 -18.75 -8.00 15.87
C ASP A 255 -17.56 -8.77 16.45
N ALA A 256 -16.58 -9.18 15.64
CA ALA A 256 -15.46 -9.97 16.16
C ALA A 256 -14.47 -9.08 16.93
N PRO A 257 -13.88 -9.58 18.03
CA PRO A 257 -12.81 -8.88 18.71
C PRO A 257 -11.53 -8.90 17.87
N TYR A 258 -10.67 -7.91 18.11
CA TYR A 258 -9.33 -7.88 17.56
C TYR A 258 -8.48 -9.05 18.05
N ARG A 259 -7.83 -9.70 17.09
CA ARG A 259 -6.83 -10.75 17.32
C ARG A 259 -5.46 -10.19 16.95
N LEU A 260 -4.52 -10.28 17.89
CA LEU A 260 -3.13 -9.89 17.64
C LEU A 260 -2.52 -10.71 16.50
N LEU A 261 -1.67 -10.06 15.69
CA LEU A 261 -0.81 -10.77 14.76
C LEU A 261 0.28 -11.53 15.54
N PRO A 262 0.79 -12.67 15.03
CA PRO A 262 1.73 -13.54 15.77
C PRO A 262 3.04 -12.89 16.21
N ARG A 263 3.47 -11.83 15.52
CA ARG A 263 4.70 -11.09 15.88
C ARG A 263 4.53 -10.19 17.10
N TRP A 264 3.29 -9.92 17.51
CA TRP A 264 2.99 -9.08 18.65
C TRP A 264 2.61 -9.91 19.86
N GLN A 265 3.09 -9.47 21.00
CA GLN A 265 2.71 -9.99 22.31
C GLN A 265 2.49 -8.81 23.24
N PHE A 266 1.55 -8.93 24.16
CA PHE A 266 1.45 -7.97 25.24
C PHE A 266 2.71 -8.07 26.10
N ALA A 267 3.25 -6.93 26.51
CA ALA A 267 4.29 -6.93 27.52
C ALA A 267 3.75 -7.59 28.80
N THR A 268 4.57 -8.39 29.47
CA THR A 268 4.23 -8.89 30.79
C THR A 268 3.95 -7.70 31.70
N PRO A 269 2.82 -7.66 32.42
CA PRO A 269 2.53 -6.58 33.35
C PRO A 269 3.71 -6.41 34.31
N ILE A 270 4.21 -5.18 34.42
CA ILE A 270 5.19 -4.87 35.47
C ILE A 270 4.40 -4.93 36.78
N ASN A 271 4.63 -5.98 37.57
CA ASN A 271 4.01 -6.15 38.89
C ASN A 271 4.24 -4.87 39.71
N GLY A 272 3.17 -4.11 39.99
CA GLY A 272 3.24 -2.91 40.83
C GLY A 272 2.25 -1.79 40.56
N ALA A 273 1.46 -1.83 39.48
CA ALA A 273 0.33 -0.91 39.32
C ALA A 273 -0.98 -1.66 39.59
N GLU A 274 -1.42 -1.63 40.85
CA GLU A 274 -2.83 -1.89 41.17
C GLU A 274 -3.67 -0.96 40.29
N ALA A 275 -4.60 -1.56 39.54
CA ALA A 275 -5.64 -0.81 38.85
C ALA A 275 -6.48 -0.09 39.92
N VAL A 276 -6.41 1.24 39.92
CA VAL A 276 -7.36 2.12 40.62
C VAL A 276 -8.52 2.41 39.68
#